data_AF-A0A0A6UNY0-F1
#
_entry.id   AF-A0A0A6UNY0-F1
#
_cell.length_a   1.000
_cell.length_b   1.000
_cell.length_c   1.000
_cell.angle_alpha   90.00
_cell.angle_beta   90.00
_cell.angle_gamma   90.00
#
_symmetry.space_group_name_H-M   'P 1'
#
loop_
_entity.id
_entity.type
_entity.pdbx_description
1 polymer ?
#
loop_
_entity_poly.entity_id
_entity_poly.type
_entity_poly.pdbx_seq_one_letter_code
_entity_poly.pdbx_strand_id
1 'polypeptide(L)'
;MATFMLPADVAAFSEVVAEPIADLASWETHDRTAGVVLHNSLSEALLHNGVQAFLRLLGREGGTVGPLIQYLHTSVFTKDEDLLAATGGRYRPLGGEGEKMEPGRLAFKWFPEDQTDCVRRDFVVLVDLAWKALQKVTSPHVTTVDGKPLRRYRVGPAAKAWALKHPECVLRDGGLVLKVKDGG
;
A
#
# COMPACT_ATOMS: atom_id res chain seq x y z
N MET A 1 6.26 -0.15 6.56
CA MET A 1 5.00 -0.03 7.32
C MET A 1 4.04 -1.08 6.80
N ALA A 2 3.43 -1.86 7.69
CA ALA A 2 2.37 -2.79 7.31
C ALA A 2 1.06 -2.00 7.14
N THR A 3 0.31 -2.28 6.08
CA THR A 3 -0.87 -1.49 5.72
C THR A 3 -2.04 -2.39 5.40
N PHE A 4 -3.19 -2.11 6.00
CA PHE A 4 -4.48 -2.68 5.63
C PHE A 4 -5.26 -1.61 4.86
N MET A 5 -5.32 -1.77 3.54
CA MET A 5 -5.98 -0.83 2.63
C MET A 5 -6.78 -1.60 1.60
N LEU A 6 -8.08 -1.29 1.52
CA LEU A 6 -8.99 -1.73 0.45
C LEU A 6 -8.91 -0.77 -0.74
N PRO A 7 -9.54 -1.06 -1.90
CA PRO A 7 -9.36 -0.24 -3.11
C PRO A 7 -9.70 1.24 -2.91
N ALA A 8 -10.73 1.55 -2.10
CA ALA A 8 -11.06 2.93 -1.76
C ALA A 8 -9.96 3.65 -0.95
N ASP A 9 -9.31 2.94 -0.02
CA ASP A 9 -8.18 3.48 0.75
C ASP A 9 -6.96 3.72 -0.15
N VAL A 10 -6.72 2.80 -1.09
CA VAL A 10 -5.65 2.91 -2.09
C VAL A 10 -5.89 4.10 -3.01
N ALA A 11 -7.13 4.29 -3.48
CA ALA A 11 -7.49 5.44 -4.30
C ALA A 11 -7.28 6.76 -3.55
N ALA A 12 -7.72 6.83 -2.28
CA ALA A 12 -7.50 8.00 -1.43
C ALA A 12 -6.01 8.28 -1.20
N PHE A 13 -5.20 7.25 -0.92
CA PHE A 13 -3.75 7.40 -0.82
C PHE A 13 -3.13 7.89 -2.13
N SER A 14 -3.55 7.31 -3.25
CA SER A 14 -3.09 7.66 -4.59
C SER A 14 -3.38 9.13 -4.93
N GLU A 15 -4.55 9.62 -4.58
CA GLU A 15 -4.96 11.02 -4.79
C GLU A 15 -4.14 11.97 -3.91
N VAL A 16 -4.04 11.68 -2.62
CA VAL A 16 -3.32 12.53 -1.66
C VAL A 16 -1.83 12.63 -1.98
N VAL A 17 -1.22 11.57 -2.50
CA VAL A 17 0.22 11.58 -2.84
C VAL A 17 0.49 12.20 -4.21
N ALA A 18 -0.48 12.28 -5.12
CA ALA A 18 -0.27 12.66 -6.52
C ALA A 18 0.27 14.09 -6.70
N GLU A 19 -0.40 15.10 -6.12
CA GLU A 19 0.02 16.50 -6.26
C GLU A 19 1.42 16.74 -5.66
N PRO A 20 1.74 16.28 -4.44
CA PRO A 20 3.07 16.50 -3.87
C PRO A 20 4.24 15.87 -4.65
N ILE A 21 3.98 14.86 -5.49
CA ILE A 21 5.03 14.14 -6.22
C ILE A 21 5.08 14.46 -7.72
N ALA A 22 4.15 15.26 -8.26
CA ALA A 22 3.90 15.37 -9.71
C ALA A 22 5.15 15.58 -10.58
N ASP A 23 6.07 16.46 -10.13
CA ASP A 23 7.32 16.75 -10.84
C ASP A 23 8.55 16.03 -10.26
N LEU A 24 8.36 15.24 -9.20
CA LEU A 24 9.43 14.62 -8.42
C LEU A 24 9.55 13.12 -8.71
N ALA A 25 8.42 12.43 -8.82
CA ALA A 25 8.38 10.98 -8.85
C ALA A 25 7.19 10.43 -9.64
N SER A 26 7.30 9.18 -10.07
CA SER A 26 6.23 8.45 -10.75
C SER A 26 6.11 7.04 -10.18
N TRP A 27 4.91 6.46 -10.34
CA TRP A 27 4.66 5.07 -10.00
C TRP A 27 5.15 4.17 -11.12
N GLU A 28 5.91 3.15 -10.75
CA GLU A 28 6.57 2.23 -11.65
C GLU A 28 6.04 0.81 -11.42
N THR A 29 5.87 0.07 -12.50
CA THR A 29 5.60 -1.37 -12.48
C THR A 29 6.55 -2.07 -13.43
N HIS A 30 6.85 -3.34 -13.12
CA HIS A 30 7.65 -4.16 -14.00
C HIS A 30 6.73 -5.10 -14.77
N ASP A 31 6.74 -4.97 -16.09
CA ASP A 31 6.11 -5.87 -17.03
C ASP A 31 7.16 -6.79 -17.66
N ARG A 32 6.81 -8.06 -17.87
CA ARG A 32 7.74 -9.04 -18.45
C ARG A 32 8.08 -8.80 -19.92
N THR A 33 7.23 -8.07 -20.63
CA THR A 33 7.32 -7.83 -22.07
C THR A 33 7.75 -6.40 -22.41
N ALA A 34 7.23 -5.41 -21.68
CA ALA A 34 7.52 -3.99 -21.88
C ALA A 34 8.63 -3.45 -20.95
N GLY A 35 9.07 -4.25 -19.97
CA GLY A 35 10.06 -3.82 -18.98
C GLY A 35 9.45 -2.84 -17.97
N VAL A 36 10.01 -1.64 -17.87
CA VAL A 36 9.59 -0.62 -16.91
C VAL A 36 8.45 0.21 -17.50
N VAL A 37 7.31 0.25 -16.81
CA VAL A 37 6.14 1.07 -17.19
C VAL A 37 5.82 2.06 -16.09
N LEU A 38 5.73 3.35 -16.46
CA LEU A 38 5.43 4.47 -15.57
C LEU A 38 3.95 4.84 -15.59
N HIS A 39 3.44 5.28 -14.44
CA HIS A 39 2.04 5.58 -14.18
C HIS A 39 1.93 6.90 -13.41
N ASN A 40 0.86 7.64 -13.65
CA ASN A 40 0.62 8.91 -12.97
C ASN A 40 0.06 8.70 -11.56
N SER A 41 -0.50 7.51 -11.30
CA SER A 41 -1.14 7.19 -10.03
C SER A 41 -0.86 5.76 -9.58
N LEU A 42 -0.97 5.51 -8.28
CA LEU A 42 -0.88 4.16 -7.73
C LEU A 42 -2.06 3.30 -8.22
N SER A 43 -3.23 3.89 -8.37
CA SER A 43 -4.42 3.21 -8.87
C SER A 43 -4.20 2.64 -10.27
N GLU A 44 -3.64 3.44 -11.19
CA GLU A 44 -3.25 3.00 -12.54
C GLU A 44 -2.19 1.89 -12.49
N ALA A 45 -1.14 2.09 -11.68
CA ALA A 45 -0.08 1.11 -11.52
C ALA A 45 -0.61 -0.25 -11.04
N LEU A 46 -1.57 -0.26 -10.12
CA LEU A 46 -2.19 -1.50 -9.62
C LEU A 46 -3.21 -2.11 -10.56
N LEU A 47 -3.78 -1.35 -11.50
CA LEU A 47 -4.58 -1.91 -12.59
C LEU A 47 -3.66 -2.63 -13.59
N HIS A 48 -2.46 -2.11 -13.82
CA HIS A 48 -1.47 -2.75 -14.68
C HIS A 48 -0.78 -3.95 -14.02
N ASN A 49 -0.34 -3.81 -12.76
CA ASN A 49 0.28 -4.88 -11.97
C ASN A 49 -0.44 -5.02 -10.63
N GLY A 50 -1.34 -6.00 -10.55
CA GLY A 50 -2.27 -6.18 -9.43
C GLY A 50 -1.66 -6.49 -8.05
N VAL A 51 -0.35 -6.66 -7.95
CA VAL A 51 0.31 -7.09 -6.69
C VAL A 51 1.12 -5.95 -6.07
N GLN A 52 1.91 -5.23 -6.86
CA GLN A 52 2.86 -4.25 -6.35
C GLN A 52 3.14 -3.13 -7.35
N ALA A 53 3.56 -1.99 -6.81
CA ALA A 53 4.07 -0.85 -7.56
C ALA A 53 5.24 -0.21 -6.81
N PHE A 54 6.04 0.58 -7.50
CA PHE A 54 7.24 1.23 -6.95
C PHE A 54 7.18 2.72 -7.21
N LEU A 55 7.17 3.54 -6.17
CA LEU A 55 7.30 4.99 -6.32
C LEU A 55 8.78 5.36 -6.42
N ARG A 56 9.13 6.06 -7.50
CA ARG A 56 10.51 6.27 -7.96
C ARG A 56 10.74 7.72 -8.38
N LEU A 57 11.90 8.27 -8.04
CA LEU A 57 12.28 9.62 -8.49
C LEU A 57 12.43 9.66 -10.00
N LEU A 58 12.02 10.77 -10.61
CA LEU A 58 12.23 11.05 -12.03
C LEU A 58 13.62 11.65 -12.25
N GLY A 59 14.36 11.07 -13.19
CA GLY A 59 15.62 11.61 -13.70
C GLY A 59 15.37 12.69 -14.76
N ARG A 60 16.36 13.55 -14.98
CA ARG A 60 16.29 14.65 -15.97
C ARG A 60 16.03 14.18 -17.41
N GLU A 61 16.49 12.97 -17.74
CA GLU A 61 16.36 12.36 -19.06
C GLU A 61 15.06 11.52 -19.22
N GLY A 62 14.09 11.65 -18.30
CA GLY A 62 12.78 10.99 -18.41
C GLY A 62 12.72 9.53 -17.93
N GLY A 63 13.77 9.01 -17.28
CA GLY A 63 13.78 7.69 -16.63
C GLY A 63 13.62 7.76 -15.11
N THR A 64 13.67 6.62 -14.42
CA THR A 64 13.67 6.60 -12.94
C THR A 64 15.08 6.46 -12.36
N VAL A 65 15.33 7.13 -11.23
CA VAL A 65 16.64 7.15 -10.57
C VAL A 65 16.55 6.86 -9.09
N GLY A 66 17.70 6.57 -8.48
CA GLY A 66 17.83 6.48 -7.03
C GLY A 66 17.26 5.21 -6.41
N PRO A 67 16.91 5.26 -5.12
CA PRO A 67 16.20 4.19 -4.43
C PRO A 67 14.71 4.16 -4.76
N LEU A 68 13.96 3.24 -4.14
CA LEU A 68 12.52 3.06 -4.42
C LEU A 68 11.69 2.92 -3.15
N ILE A 69 10.43 3.34 -3.23
CA ILE A 69 9.40 3.03 -2.24
C ILE A 69 8.47 1.98 -2.84
N GLN A 70 8.52 0.76 -2.34
CA GLN A 70 7.63 -0.32 -2.75
C GLN A 70 6.30 -0.21 -2.02
N TYR A 71 5.23 -0.24 -2.80
CA TYR A 71 3.88 -0.56 -2.36
C TYR A 71 3.55 -2.01 -2.71
N LEU A 72 3.15 -2.80 -1.72
CA LEU A 72 2.58 -4.14 -1.87
C LEU A 72 1.13 -4.10 -1.40
N HIS A 73 0.23 -4.66 -2.20
CA HIS A 73 -1.19 -4.64 -1.93
C HIS A 73 -1.61 -5.53 -0.73
N THR A 74 -2.68 -5.13 -0.04
CA THR A 74 -3.34 -5.93 1.01
C THR A 74 -4.00 -7.15 0.39
N SER A 75 -3.81 -8.34 0.96
CA SER A 75 -4.51 -9.55 0.48
C SER A 75 -5.78 -9.78 1.29
N VAL A 76 -6.89 -10.06 0.61
CA VAL A 76 -8.18 -10.36 1.26
C VAL A 76 -8.69 -11.68 0.73
N PHE A 77 -9.13 -12.53 1.65
CA PHE A 77 -9.81 -13.78 1.40
C PHE A 77 -11.22 -13.63 1.96
N THR A 78 -12.22 -13.59 1.08
CA THR A 78 -13.60 -13.26 1.45
C THR A 78 -14.61 -13.99 0.58
N LYS A 79 -15.84 -14.12 1.10
CA LYS A 79 -17.03 -14.53 0.35
C LYS A 79 -17.78 -13.34 -0.24
N ASP A 80 -17.37 -12.10 0.07
CA ASP A 80 -18.00 -10.87 -0.42
C ASP A 80 -17.79 -10.75 -1.94
N GLU A 81 -18.83 -11.10 -2.71
CA GLU A 81 -18.80 -11.09 -4.17
C GLU A 81 -18.62 -9.67 -4.74
N ASP A 82 -19.13 -8.65 -4.05
CA ASP A 82 -18.99 -7.25 -4.48
C ASP A 82 -17.51 -6.81 -4.38
N LEU A 83 -16.82 -7.20 -3.31
CA LEU A 83 -15.38 -6.96 -3.17
C LEU A 83 -14.55 -7.76 -4.18
N LEU A 84 -14.93 -9.00 -4.46
CA LEU A 84 -14.24 -9.83 -5.48
C LEU A 84 -14.39 -9.21 -6.88
N ALA A 85 -15.60 -8.75 -7.22
CA ALA A 85 -15.88 -8.10 -8.50
C ALA A 85 -15.15 -6.75 -8.62
N ALA A 86 -15.22 -5.89 -7.60
CA ALA A 86 -14.58 -4.57 -7.60
C ALA A 86 -13.06 -4.64 -7.69
N THR A 87 -12.46 -5.77 -7.31
CA THR A 87 -11.00 -5.93 -7.30
C THR A 87 -10.42 -6.64 -8.51
N GLY A 88 -11.24 -7.10 -9.46
CA GLY A 88 -10.75 -7.72 -10.71
C GLY A 88 -9.82 -8.91 -10.47
N GLY A 89 -10.06 -9.69 -9.42
CA GLY A 89 -9.25 -10.86 -9.06
C GLY A 89 -8.04 -10.58 -8.15
N ARG A 90 -7.85 -9.34 -7.65
CA ARG A 90 -6.82 -9.04 -6.64
C ARG A 90 -7.14 -9.66 -5.27
N TYR A 91 -8.43 -9.83 -4.97
CA TYR A 91 -8.88 -10.59 -3.81
C TYR A 91 -9.20 -12.01 -4.18
N ARG A 92 -9.00 -12.90 -3.20
CA ARG A 92 -9.15 -14.33 -3.41
C ARG A 92 -10.48 -14.78 -2.84
N PRO A 93 -11.23 -15.62 -3.56
CA PRO A 93 -12.40 -16.26 -2.99
C PRO A 93 -11.97 -17.07 -1.76
N LEU A 94 -12.88 -17.18 -0.80
CA LEU A 94 -12.62 -17.92 0.42
C LEU A 94 -12.25 -19.39 0.12
N GLY A 95 -11.11 -19.82 0.65
CA GLY A 95 -10.74 -21.24 0.71
C GLY A 95 -11.23 -21.89 2.02
N GLY A 96 -10.54 -22.96 2.45
CA GLY A 96 -10.84 -23.66 3.70
C GLY A 96 -10.50 -22.91 5.00
N GLU A 97 -9.84 -21.75 4.93
CA GLU A 97 -9.24 -21.07 6.11
C GLU A 97 -10.08 -19.92 6.74
N GLY A 98 -11.35 -19.71 6.34
CA GLY A 98 -12.18 -18.62 6.89
C GLY A 98 -11.78 -17.22 6.39
N GLU A 99 -12.62 -16.20 6.65
CA GLU A 99 -12.37 -14.84 6.14
C GLU A 99 -11.14 -14.24 6.79
N LYS A 100 -10.24 -13.69 5.97
CA LYS A 100 -9.00 -13.09 6.48
C LYS A 100 -8.50 -11.97 5.59
N MET A 101 -7.77 -11.06 6.22
CA MET A 101 -7.05 -10.00 5.55
C MET A 101 -5.60 -9.99 6.04
N GLU A 102 -4.67 -9.97 5.09
CA GLU A 102 -3.23 -9.95 5.32
C GLU A 102 -2.66 -8.60 4.86
N PRO A 103 -1.79 -7.96 5.65
CA PRO A 103 -1.35 -6.61 5.36
C PRO A 103 -0.51 -6.56 4.10
N GLY A 104 -0.73 -5.51 3.33
CA GLY A 104 0.24 -5.03 2.37
C GLY A 104 1.43 -4.35 3.06
N ARG A 105 2.25 -3.65 2.29
CA ARG A 105 3.35 -2.85 2.84
C ARG A 105 3.64 -1.61 2.03
N LEU A 106 4.01 -0.54 2.72
CA LEU A 106 4.76 0.58 2.15
C LEU A 106 6.17 0.55 2.76
N ALA A 107 7.17 0.21 1.93
CA ALA A 107 8.55 0.02 2.38
C ALA A 107 9.52 0.67 1.40
N PHE A 108 10.51 1.41 1.91
CA PHE A 108 11.58 1.92 1.07
C PHE A 108 12.77 0.97 1.09
N LYS A 109 13.44 0.85 -0.05
CA LYS A 109 14.72 0.13 -0.18
C LYS A 109 15.78 1.13 -0.59
N TRP A 110 16.76 1.33 0.29
CA TRP A 110 17.88 2.23 0.07
C TRP A 110 19.05 1.49 -0.58
N PHE A 111 19.64 2.08 -1.63
CA PHE A 111 20.83 1.57 -2.32
C PHE A 111 21.91 2.66 -2.29
N PRO A 112 22.77 2.67 -1.25
CA PRO A 112 23.58 3.85 -0.92
C PRO A 112 24.74 4.15 -1.87
N GLU A 113 25.33 3.12 -2.48
CA GLU A 113 26.77 3.19 -2.78
C GLU A 113 27.13 4.09 -3.97
N ASP A 114 26.21 4.29 -4.93
CA ASP A 114 26.53 5.02 -6.18
C ASP A 114 25.62 6.23 -6.48
N GLN A 115 24.74 6.64 -5.56
CA GLN A 115 23.79 7.73 -5.82
C GLN A 115 24.38 9.11 -5.50
N THR A 116 24.14 10.08 -6.37
CA THR A 116 24.53 11.48 -6.18
C THR A 116 23.78 12.11 -4.99
N ASP A 117 24.38 13.12 -4.35
CA ASP A 117 23.80 13.75 -3.16
C ASP A 117 22.43 14.41 -3.41
N CYS A 118 22.17 14.90 -4.62
CA CYS A 118 20.86 15.42 -4.99
C CYS A 118 19.78 14.32 -4.97
N VAL A 119 20.05 13.16 -5.58
CA VAL A 119 19.13 12.01 -5.58
C VAL A 119 18.86 11.54 -4.15
N ARG A 120 19.88 11.55 -3.28
CA ARG A 120 19.70 11.20 -1.87
C ARG A 120 18.76 12.15 -1.15
N ARG A 121 18.95 13.47 -1.34
CA ARG A 121 18.11 14.52 -0.73
C ARG A 121 16.66 14.41 -1.21
N ASP A 122 16.47 14.29 -2.51
CA ASP A 122 15.15 14.22 -3.14
C ASP A 122 14.40 12.95 -2.71
N PHE A 123 15.12 11.84 -2.50
CA PHE A 123 14.50 10.62 -2.00
C PHE A 123 14.02 10.76 -0.54
N VAL A 124 14.75 11.48 0.31
CA VAL A 124 14.30 11.76 1.68
C VAL A 124 13.01 12.58 1.66
N VAL A 125 12.90 13.57 0.76
CA VAL A 125 11.66 14.32 0.54
C VAL A 125 10.54 13.39 0.09
N LEU A 126 10.80 12.53 -0.91
CA LEU A 126 9.81 11.58 -1.42
C LEU A 126 9.29 10.63 -0.32
N VAL A 127 10.19 10.12 0.54
CA VAL A 127 9.82 9.27 1.68
C VAL A 127 8.92 10.01 2.65
N ASP A 128 9.25 11.25 3.02
CA ASP A 128 8.45 12.06 3.94
C ASP A 128 7.06 12.36 3.36
N LEU A 129 6.98 12.73 2.07
CA LEU A 129 5.71 12.97 1.38
C LEU A 129 4.83 11.72 1.34
N ALA A 130 5.38 10.57 0.93
CA ALA A 130 4.66 9.30 0.91
C ALA A 130 4.18 8.90 2.31
N TRP A 131 4.99 9.15 3.34
CA TRP A 131 4.61 8.85 4.72
C TRP A 131 3.48 9.76 5.21
N LYS A 132 3.59 11.06 5.00
CA LYS A 132 2.54 12.03 5.36
C LYS A 132 1.22 11.72 4.65
N ALA A 133 1.28 11.38 3.36
CA ALA A 133 0.12 10.95 2.59
C ALA A 133 -0.52 9.69 3.20
N LEU A 134 0.29 8.67 3.51
CA LEU A 134 -0.21 7.45 4.15
C LEU A 134 -0.85 7.75 5.51
N GLN A 135 -0.24 8.61 6.32
CA GLN A 135 -0.78 8.97 7.64
C GLN A 135 -2.08 9.77 7.56
N LYS A 136 -2.27 10.56 6.51
CA LYS A 136 -3.50 11.34 6.28
C LYS A 136 -4.70 10.44 5.98
N VAL A 137 -4.47 9.32 5.29
CA VAL A 137 -5.55 8.42 4.83
C VAL A 137 -5.66 7.14 5.64
N THR A 138 -4.78 6.91 6.61
CA THR A 138 -4.80 5.70 7.46
C THR A 138 -4.57 6.02 8.93
N SER A 139 -5.13 5.16 9.79
CA SER A 139 -5.11 5.33 11.24
C SER A 139 -4.33 4.20 11.94
N PRO A 140 -3.74 4.45 13.12
CA PRO A 140 -3.00 3.44 13.89
C PRO A 140 -3.93 2.61 14.79
N HIS A 141 -5.09 2.18 14.28
CA HIS A 141 -6.13 1.48 15.06
C HIS A 141 -5.99 -0.05 15.08
N VAL A 142 -4.85 -0.58 14.65
CA VAL A 142 -4.58 -2.03 14.70
C VAL A 142 -3.96 -2.39 16.05
N THR A 143 -4.53 -3.41 16.69
CA THR A 143 -4.08 -3.92 18.00
C THR A 143 -3.80 -5.41 17.93
N THR A 144 -3.08 -5.93 18.93
CA THR A 144 -3.09 -7.37 19.22
C THR A 144 -4.47 -7.84 19.67
N VAL A 145 -4.68 -9.14 19.75
CA VAL A 145 -5.91 -9.74 20.31
C VAL A 145 -6.21 -9.28 21.75
N ASP A 146 -5.16 -9.00 22.53
CA ASP A 146 -5.22 -8.47 23.90
C ASP A 146 -5.42 -6.94 23.97
N GLY A 147 -5.61 -6.28 22.82
CA GLY A 147 -5.86 -4.83 22.76
C GLY A 147 -4.61 -3.95 22.82
N LYS A 148 -3.39 -4.49 22.73
CA LYS A 148 -2.17 -3.67 22.71
C LYS A 148 -2.01 -2.95 21.36
N PRO A 149 -1.83 -1.62 21.32
CA PRO A 149 -1.64 -0.89 20.07
C PRO A 149 -0.35 -1.27 19.35
N LEU A 150 -0.40 -1.39 18.02
CA LEU A 150 0.75 -1.72 17.18
C LEU A 150 1.11 -0.58 16.23
N ARG A 151 2.15 0.18 16.57
CA ARG A 151 2.60 1.38 15.81
C ARG A 151 3.06 1.11 14.38
N ARG A 152 3.38 -0.15 14.04
CA ARG A 152 3.90 -0.58 12.73
C ARG A 152 2.81 -0.94 11.72
N TYR A 153 1.54 -0.88 12.14
CA TYR A 153 0.39 -1.20 11.32
C TYR A 153 -0.49 0.03 11.18
N ARG A 154 -0.98 0.23 9.97
CA ARG A 154 -1.95 1.27 9.65
C ARG A 154 -3.13 0.65 8.91
N VAL A 155 -4.32 1.17 9.18
CA VAL A 155 -5.56 0.70 8.56
C VAL A 155 -6.31 1.89 7.95
N GLY A 156 -6.71 1.76 6.68
CA GLY A 156 -7.55 2.72 5.99
C GLY A 156 -9.02 2.63 6.43
N PRO A 157 -9.81 3.70 6.26
CA PRO A 157 -11.23 3.72 6.63
C PRO A 157 -12.06 2.57 6.06
N ALA A 158 -11.88 2.22 4.78
CA ALA A 158 -12.64 1.15 4.14
C ALA A 158 -12.23 -0.22 4.68
N ALA A 159 -10.93 -0.48 4.83
CA ALA A 159 -10.44 -1.70 5.47
C ALA A 159 -10.91 -1.84 6.92
N LYS A 160 -10.95 -0.74 7.68
CA LYS A 160 -11.50 -0.71 9.03
C LYS A 160 -13.00 -1.04 9.05
N ALA A 161 -13.80 -0.37 8.21
CA ALA A 161 -15.23 -0.60 8.13
C ALA A 161 -15.56 -2.05 7.76
N TRP A 162 -14.81 -2.61 6.81
CA TRP A 162 -14.95 -4.01 6.43
C TRP A 162 -14.61 -4.95 7.59
N ALA A 163 -13.46 -4.77 8.25
CA ALA A 163 -13.07 -5.60 9.38
C ALA A 163 -14.07 -5.53 10.57
N LEU A 164 -14.75 -4.40 10.76
CA LEU A 164 -15.77 -4.25 11.80
C LEU A 164 -17.13 -4.86 11.42
N LYS A 165 -17.47 -4.87 10.13
CA LYS A 165 -18.70 -5.50 9.61
C LYS A 165 -18.62 -7.02 9.57
N HIS A 166 -17.41 -7.57 9.49
CA HIS A 166 -17.13 -9.01 9.40
C HIS A 166 -16.41 -9.50 10.67
N PRO A 167 -17.11 -9.71 11.80
CA PRO A 167 -16.49 -10.09 13.08
C PRO A 167 -15.76 -11.45 13.05
N GLU A 168 -16.10 -12.30 12.09
CA GLU A 168 -15.42 -13.56 11.78
C GLU A 168 -14.10 -13.38 11.02
N CYS A 169 -13.87 -12.19 10.42
CA CYS A 169 -12.65 -11.91 9.69
C CYS A 169 -11.46 -11.80 10.63
N VAL A 170 -10.40 -12.52 10.31
CA VAL A 170 -9.14 -12.45 11.02
C VAL A 170 -8.16 -11.55 10.26
N LEU A 171 -7.77 -10.42 10.86
CA LEU A 171 -6.57 -9.72 10.41
C LEU A 171 -5.34 -10.56 10.80
N ARG A 172 -4.51 -10.95 9.84
CA ARG A 172 -3.33 -11.80 10.07
C ARG A 172 -2.07 -11.22 9.48
N ASP A 173 -0.96 -11.38 10.19
CA ASP A 173 0.39 -11.14 9.64
C ASP A 173 1.29 -12.30 10.05
N GLY A 174 1.51 -13.24 9.14
CA GLY A 174 2.14 -14.53 9.45
C GLY A 174 1.38 -15.28 10.55
N GLY A 175 2.06 -15.58 11.66
CA GLY A 175 1.45 -16.23 12.83
C GLY A 175 0.69 -15.29 13.77
N LEU A 176 0.70 -13.97 13.52
CA LEU A 176 0.06 -12.99 14.41
C LEU A 176 -1.42 -12.79 14.01
N VAL A 177 -2.30 -12.87 14.99
CA VAL A 177 -3.70 -12.46 14.87
C VAL A 177 -3.88 -11.06 15.42
N LEU A 178 -4.53 -10.20 14.65
CA LEU A 178 -4.69 -8.78 14.91
C LEU A 178 -6.18 -8.41 14.97
N LYS A 179 -6.48 -7.26 15.56
CA LYS A 179 -7.83 -6.69 15.61
C LYS A 179 -7.81 -5.22 15.20
N VAL A 180 -8.93 -4.73 14.70
CA VAL A 180 -9.16 -3.28 14.56
C VAL A 180 -9.93 -2.81 15.77
N LYS A 181 -9.45 -1.76 16.43
CA LYS A 181 -10.17 -1.10 17.50
C LYS A 181 -11.13 -0.08 16.89
N ASP A 182 -12.35 -0.06 17.40
CA ASP A 182 -13.23 1.05 17.08
C ASP A 182 -12.68 2.33 17.71
N GLY A 183 -12.59 3.37 16.89
CA GLY A 183 -11.97 4.63 17.26
C GLY A 183 -13.13 5.58 17.41
N GLY A 184 -13.72 5.60 18.61
CA GLY A 184 -14.72 6.60 18.98
C GLY A 184 -14.18 8.01 18.90
#